data_AF-A0A316EAQ6-F1
#
_entry.id   AF-A0A316EAQ6-F1
#
_cell.length_a   1.000
_cell.length_b   1.000
_cell.length_c   1.000
_cell.angle_alpha   90.00
_cell.angle_beta   90.00
_cell.angle_gamma   90.00
#
_symmetry.space_group_name_H-M   'P 1'
#
loop_
_entity.id
_entity.type
_entity.pdbx_description
1 polymer ?
#
loop_
_entity_poly.entity_id
_entity_poly.type
_entity_poly.pdbx_seq_one_letter_code
_entity_poly.pdbx_strand_id
1 'polypeptide(L)'
;MLVFLSKLPTNINQTEFEKVVRSICADSRIKIANPNWLMICMNAESNMQLVTNGIGAYGFIQITKKTAREDLGTTTDALRAGTWQNYMKYVRQYLINRVKENGIPKNAYDLYALIHFPVAFEKSGGYVLYSAGSAAYKGNSGLDYNKDGKVQWSEVMAFLDSKCPILYDKTQLMKAEDTTQNFYYTNYAWTEVAIITVTVVSVLAIVLINAPKAFYRNIKNRLQNGKV
;
A
#
# COMPACT_ATOMS: atom_id res chain seq x y z
N MET A 1 -6.73 -4.14 10.44
CA MET A 1 -5.28 -3.82 10.42
C MET A 1 -4.96 -3.24 9.06
N LEU A 2 -4.12 -2.21 8.99
CA LEU A 2 -3.81 -1.57 7.72
C LEU A 2 -2.85 -2.39 6.85
N VAL A 3 -2.94 -2.19 5.54
CA VAL A 3 -2.04 -2.81 4.55
C VAL A 3 -0.61 -2.32 4.69
N PHE A 4 0.36 -3.13 4.28
CA PHE A 4 1.78 -2.77 4.22
C PHE A 4 2.52 -2.43 5.52
N LEU A 5 1.92 -2.66 6.70
CA LEU A 5 2.65 -2.47 7.96
C LEU A 5 3.94 -3.30 8.04
N SER A 6 3.94 -4.49 7.45
CA SER A 6 5.13 -5.36 7.35
C SER A 6 6.25 -4.81 6.47
N LYS A 7 5.99 -3.77 5.66
CA LYS A 7 7.00 -3.12 4.80
C LYS A 7 7.71 -1.95 5.49
N LEU A 8 7.24 -1.54 6.66
CA LEU A 8 7.83 -0.42 7.39
C LEU A 8 9.30 -0.75 7.77
N PRO A 9 10.18 0.26 7.80
CA PRO A 9 11.50 0.14 8.41
C PRO A 9 11.43 -0.51 9.80
N THR A 10 12.38 -1.38 10.11
CA THR A 10 12.38 -2.20 11.34
C THR A 10 12.42 -1.38 12.63
N ASN A 11 12.88 -0.14 12.57
CA ASN A 11 12.90 0.81 13.68
C ASN A 11 11.55 1.54 13.91
N ILE A 12 10.52 1.24 13.11
CA ILE A 12 9.18 1.82 13.25
C ILE A 12 8.23 0.76 13.84
N ASN A 13 7.62 1.09 14.97
CA ASN A 13 6.60 0.25 15.57
C ASN A 13 5.31 0.29 14.73
N GLN A 14 4.88 -0.88 14.24
CA GLN A 14 3.74 -1.00 13.33
C GLN A 14 2.41 -0.56 13.97
N THR A 15 2.19 -0.90 15.24
CA THR A 15 0.97 -0.52 15.98
C THR A 15 0.88 0.98 16.15
N GLU A 16 1.98 1.63 16.53
CA GLU A 16 2.02 3.09 16.66
C GLU A 16 1.88 3.79 15.31
N PHE A 17 2.48 3.24 14.26
CA PHE A 17 2.31 3.76 12.90
C PHE A 17 0.85 3.68 12.44
N GLU A 18 0.18 2.54 12.62
CA GLU A 18 -1.24 2.37 12.30
C GLU A 18 -2.11 3.39 13.06
N LYS A 19 -1.88 3.58 14.36
CA LYS A 19 -2.60 4.60 15.16
C LYS A 19 -2.44 6.01 14.58
N VAL A 20 -1.21 6.38 14.18
CA VAL A 20 -0.93 7.69 13.59
C VAL A 20 -1.65 7.86 12.25
N VAL A 21 -1.60 6.86 11.37
CA VAL A 21 -2.31 6.91 10.07
C VAL A 21 -3.81 7.06 10.26
N ARG A 22 -4.41 6.23 11.13
CA ARG A 22 -5.85 6.33 11.47
C ARG A 22 -6.21 7.70 12.02
N SER A 23 -5.39 8.24 12.91
CA SER A 23 -5.58 9.58 13.49
C SER A 23 -5.51 10.71 12.45
N ILE A 24 -4.69 10.56 11.41
CA ILE A 24 -4.64 11.53 10.30
C ILE A 24 -5.91 11.42 9.46
N CYS A 25 -6.30 10.21 9.07
CA CYS A 25 -7.48 9.99 8.23
C CYS A 25 -8.78 10.45 8.92
N ALA A 26 -8.89 10.27 10.24
CA ALA A 26 -10.02 10.68 11.06
C ALA A 26 -10.01 12.18 11.45
N ASP A 27 -8.94 12.93 11.14
CA ASP A 27 -8.90 14.37 11.40
C ASP A 27 -10.10 15.05 10.70
N SER A 28 -10.85 15.88 11.44
CA SER A 28 -12.09 16.49 10.97
C SER A 28 -11.90 17.42 9.76
N ARG A 29 -10.65 17.80 9.46
CA ARG A 29 -10.29 18.60 8.28
C ARG A 29 -9.86 17.77 7.08
N ILE A 30 -9.56 16.48 7.27
CA ILE A 30 -9.05 15.56 6.24
C ILE A 30 -10.14 14.56 5.82
N LYS A 31 -10.77 13.87 6.78
CA LYS A 31 -11.90 12.93 6.60
C LYS A 31 -11.69 11.88 5.49
N ILE A 32 -10.53 11.21 5.46
CA ILE A 32 -10.30 10.08 4.55
C ILE A 32 -11.11 8.87 5.07
N ALA A 33 -12.08 8.41 4.27
CA ALA A 33 -13.03 7.39 4.67
C ALA A 33 -12.42 5.98 4.82
N ASN A 34 -11.25 5.73 4.23
CA ASN A 34 -10.56 4.44 4.33
C ASN A 34 -9.05 4.66 4.50
N PRO A 35 -8.47 4.37 5.68
CA PRO A 35 -7.05 4.63 5.91
C PRO A 35 -6.10 3.79 5.05
N ASN A 36 -6.56 2.68 4.45
CA ASN A 36 -5.75 1.93 3.49
C ASN A 36 -5.45 2.73 2.22
N TRP A 37 -6.26 3.72 1.86
CA TRP A 37 -5.96 4.61 0.73
C TRP A 37 -4.63 5.35 0.96
N LEU A 38 -4.41 5.88 2.16
CA LEU A 38 -3.17 6.57 2.49
C LEU A 38 -1.97 5.61 2.49
N MET A 39 -2.15 4.38 2.99
CA MET A 39 -1.10 3.35 2.94
C MET A 39 -0.70 2.98 1.51
N ILE A 40 -1.68 2.86 0.60
CA ILE A 40 -1.43 2.56 -0.81
C ILE A 40 -0.71 3.73 -1.50
N CYS A 41 -1.09 4.98 -1.20
CA CYS A 41 -0.38 6.15 -1.69
C CYS A 41 1.08 6.18 -1.19
N MET A 42 1.32 5.93 0.09
CA MET A 42 2.67 5.86 0.65
C MET A 42 3.51 4.73 0.03
N ASN A 43 2.87 3.60 -0.28
CA ASN A 43 3.51 2.51 -1.00
C ASN A 43 3.86 2.90 -2.44
N ALA A 44 2.97 3.62 -3.12
CA ALA A 44 3.20 4.09 -4.48
C ALA A 44 4.36 5.09 -4.56
N GLU A 45 4.44 6.02 -3.60
CA GLU A 45 5.44 7.09 -3.58
C GLU A 45 6.83 6.62 -3.14
N SER A 46 6.93 5.74 -2.14
CA SER A 46 8.23 5.39 -1.56
C SER A 46 8.42 3.94 -1.17
N ASN A 47 7.50 3.04 -1.57
CA ASN A 47 7.52 1.64 -1.15
C ASN A 47 7.46 1.49 0.39
N MET A 48 6.72 2.38 1.06
CA MET A 48 6.64 2.49 2.53
C MET A 48 8.00 2.76 3.20
N GLN A 49 8.89 3.52 2.57
CA GLN A 49 10.20 3.86 3.10
C GLN A 49 10.37 5.36 3.40
N LEU A 50 11.20 5.69 4.38
CA LEU A 50 11.65 7.05 4.68
C LEU A 50 12.93 7.40 3.93
N VAL A 51 12.85 7.43 2.60
CA VAL A 51 14.00 7.62 1.71
C VAL A 51 13.95 8.96 0.99
N THR A 52 15.11 9.37 0.48
CA THR A 52 15.25 10.54 -0.41
C THR A 52 15.41 10.06 -1.85
N ASN A 53 14.63 10.59 -2.78
CA ASN A 53 14.79 10.28 -4.20
C ASN A 53 15.82 11.20 -4.90
N GLY A 54 16.06 10.95 -6.19
CA GLY A 54 17.06 11.69 -6.98
C GLY A 54 16.81 13.19 -7.14
N ILE A 55 15.56 13.66 -6.96
CA ILE A 55 15.23 15.10 -6.99
C ILE A 55 15.21 15.73 -5.58
N GLY A 56 15.50 14.93 -4.55
CA GLY A 56 15.58 15.36 -3.16
C GLY A 56 14.25 15.43 -2.43
N ALA A 57 13.19 14.78 -2.94
CA ALA A 57 11.95 14.60 -2.20
C ALA A 57 12.12 13.54 -1.10
N TYR A 58 11.39 13.65 0.02
CA TYR A 58 11.64 12.81 1.20
C TYR A 58 10.38 12.18 1.81
N GLY A 59 10.55 10.93 2.26
CA GLY A 59 9.65 10.24 3.18
C GLY A 59 8.51 9.47 2.50
N PHE A 60 7.53 9.01 3.29
CA PHE A 60 6.46 8.13 2.79
C PHE A 60 5.64 8.68 1.62
N ILE A 61 5.36 9.99 1.59
CA ILE A 61 4.63 10.64 0.49
C ILE A 61 5.54 11.50 -0.40
N GLN A 62 6.87 11.33 -0.30
CA GLN A 62 7.87 12.06 -1.09
C GLN A 62 7.65 13.59 -1.13
N ILE A 63 7.66 14.24 0.04
CA ILE A 63 7.53 15.70 0.15
C ILE A 63 8.71 16.35 -0.58
N THR A 64 8.41 17.15 -1.60
CA THR A 64 9.44 17.83 -2.41
C THR A 64 10.11 18.97 -1.64
N LYS A 65 11.31 19.38 -2.07
CA LYS A 65 12.00 20.57 -1.53
C LYS A 65 11.15 21.84 -1.60
N LYS A 66 10.36 21.97 -2.66
CA LYS A 66 9.46 23.12 -2.87
C LYS A 66 8.34 23.10 -1.82
N THR A 67 7.58 22.00 -1.76
CA THR A 67 6.49 21.79 -0.79
C THR A 67 6.97 21.93 0.65
N ALA A 68 8.13 21.36 0.99
CA ALA A 68 8.69 21.48 2.34
C ALA A 68 8.88 22.95 2.75
N ARG A 69 9.40 23.79 1.85
CA ARG A 69 9.66 25.21 2.13
C ARG A 69 8.39 26.06 2.09
N GLU A 70 7.63 25.94 1.01
CA GLU A 70 6.53 26.85 0.70
C GLU A 70 5.25 26.50 1.47
N ASP A 71 4.94 25.21 1.60
CA ASP A 71 3.65 24.77 2.16
C ASP A 71 3.76 24.37 3.63
N LEU A 72 4.96 24.02 4.09
CA LEU A 72 5.20 23.37 5.38
C LEU A 72 6.20 24.10 6.28
N GLY A 73 6.84 25.17 5.80
CA GLY A 73 7.76 25.99 6.60
C GLY A 73 8.97 25.21 7.14
N THR A 74 9.47 24.22 6.39
CA THR A 74 10.57 23.34 6.77
C THR A 74 11.50 23.05 5.57
N THR A 75 12.41 22.09 5.72
CA THR A 75 13.23 21.57 4.62
C THR A 75 13.23 20.06 4.60
N THR A 76 13.50 19.45 3.45
CA THR A 76 13.64 17.98 3.35
C THR A 76 14.77 17.44 4.22
N ASP A 77 15.79 18.26 4.49
CA ASP A 77 16.90 17.89 5.36
C ASP A 77 16.49 17.89 6.84
N ALA A 78 15.70 18.89 7.26
CA ALA A 78 15.10 18.91 8.60
C ALA A 78 14.10 17.76 8.80
N LEU A 79 13.30 17.45 7.78
CA LEU A 79 12.41 16.28 7.79
C LEU A 79 13.20 14.98 7.96
N ARG A 80 14.33 14.83 7.27
CA ARG A 80 15.20 13.64 7.33
C ARG A 80 15.93 13.49 8.66
N ALA A 81 16.37 14.60 9.24
CA ALA A 81 17.03 14.60 10.55
C ALA A 81 16.05 14.34 11.71
N GLY A 82 14.75 14.54 11.47
CA GLY A 82 13.69 14.31 12.44
C GLY A 82 13.29 12.84 12.61
N THR A 83 12.34 12.61 13.51
CA THR A 83 11.74 11.29 13.71
C THR A 83 10.62 11.04 12.70
N TRP A 84 10.27 9.77 12.47
CA TRP A 84 9.13 9.42 11.62
C TRP A 84 7.82 10.02 12.15
N GLN A 85 7.65 10.15 13.47
CA GLN A 85 6.48 10.79 14.07
C GLN A 85 6.40 12.28 13.70
N ASN A 86 7.54 12.97 13.72
CA ASN A 86 7.60 14.37 13.28
C ASN A 86 7.31 14.49 11.79
N TYR A 87 7.85 13.60 10.95
CA TYR A 87 7.48 13.52 9.54
C TYR A 87 5.96 13.36 9.33
N MET A 88 5.31 12.48 10.10
CA MET A 88 3.86 12.26 9.98
C MET A 88 3.01 13.46 10.44
N LYS A 89 3.53 14.35 11.30
CA LYS A 89 2.88 15.65 11.58
C LYS A 89 2.86 16.55 10.34
N TYR A 90 3.95 16.55 9.56
CA TYR A 90 4.00 17.28 8.29
C TYR A 90 3.11 16.65 7.22
N VAL A 91 3.00 15.31 7.18
CA VAL A 91 2.02 14.62 6.31
C VAL A 91 0.60 15.07 6.65
N ARG A 92 0.24 15.15 7.93
CA ARG A 92 -1.07 15.67 8.37
C ARG A 92 -1.27 17.10 7.88
N GLN A 93 -0.31 17.99 8.12
CA GLN A 93 -0.43 19.39 7.71
C GLN A 93 -0.55 19.55 6.19
N TYR A 94 0.23 18.77 5.44
CA TYR A 94 0.15 18.71 3.99
C TYR A 94 -1.25 18.32 3.52
N LEU A 95 -1.80 17.22 4.05
CA LEU A 95 -3.15 16.77 3.69
C LEU A 95 -4.23 17.77 4.07
N ILE A 96 -4.12 18.46 5.22
CA ILE A 96 -5.03 19.55 5.59
C ILE A 96 -5.01 20.66 4.54
N ASN A 97 -3.83 21.09 4.10
CA ASN A 97 -3.69 22.14 3.08
C ASN A 97 -4.31 21.67 1.76
N ARG A 98 -3.98 20.45 1.30
CA ARG A 98 -4.53 19.89 0.05
C ARG A 98 -6.04 19.74 0.08
N VAL A 99 -6.62 19.26 1.19
CA VAL A 99 -8.08 19.13 1.35
C VAL A 99 -8.75 20.50 1.41
N LYS A 100 -8.13 21.49 2.06
CA LYS A 100 -8.63 22.87 2.07
C LYS A 100 -8.65 23.49 0.67
N GLU A 101 -7.64 23.21 -0.15
CA GLU A 101 -7.49 23.77 -1.50
C GLU A 101 -8.40 23.10 -2.54
N ASN A 102 -8.64 21.79 -2.43
CA ASN A 102 -9.27 21.00 -3.50
C ASN A 102 -10.58 20.33 -3.08
N GLY A 103 -10.70 19.93 -1.81
CA GLY A 103 -11.83 19.15 -1.29
C GLY A 103 -11.41 17.84 -0.63
N ILE A 104 -12.38 17.21 0.05
CA ILE A 104 -12.17 15.91 0.70
C ILE A 104 -12.15 14.81 -0.39
N PRO A 105 -11.12 13.94 -0.43
CA PRO A 105 -11.04 12.88 -1.42
C PRO A 105 -12.17 11.86 -1.24
N LYS A 106 -12.85 11.48 -2.32
CA LYS A 106 -13.98 10.54 -2.28
C LYS A 106 -13.56 9.09 -2.50
N ASN A 107 -12.33 8.88 -2.96
CA ASN A 107 -11.72 7.58 -3.24
C ASN A 107 -10.19 7.67 -3.15
N ALA A 108 -9.50 6.53 -3.29
CA ALA A 108 -8.05 6.45 -3.24
C ALA A 108 -7.36 7.22 -4.38
N TYR A 109 -7.98 7.31 -5.56
CA TYR A 109 -7.42 8.03 -6.70
C TYR A 109 -7.45 9.54 -6.46
N ASP A 110 -8.53 10.08 -5.90
CA ASP A 110 -8.60 11.49 -5.49
C ASP A 110 -7.52 11.79 -4.44
N LEU A 111 -7.33 10.91 -3.45
CA LEU A 111 -6.26 11.08 -2.46
C LEU A 111 -4.88 11.05 -3.11
N TYR A 112 -4.66 10.17 -4.09
CA TYR A 112 -3.40 10.11 -4.82
C TYR A 112 -3.18 11.37 -5.68
N ALA A 113 -4.24 11.91 -6.29
CA ALA A 113 -4.19 13.19 -6.98
C ALA A 113 -3.76 14.30 -6.01
N LEU A 114 -4.35 14.39 -4.81
CA LEU A 114 -3.95 15.41 -3.82
C LEU A 114 -2.45 15.33 -3.47
N ILE A 115 -1.87 14.13 -3.43
CA ILE A 115 -0.48 13.89 -3.04
C ILE A 115 0.50 14.15 -4.20
N HIS A 116 0.19 13.63 -5.38
CA HIS A 116 1.17 13.55 -6.47
C HIS A 116 0.80 14.41 -7.69
N PHE A 117 -0.49 14.51 -8.03
CA PHE A 117 -0.98 15.27 -9.18
C PHE A 117 -2.24 16.10 -8.87
N PRO A 118 -2.16 17.20 -8.10
CA PRO A 118 -3.35 17.90 -7.62
C PRO A 118 -4.30 18.36 -8.73
N VAL A 119 -3.77 18.65 -9.93
CA VAL A 119 -4.53 19.00 -11.14
C VAL A 119 -5.49 17.90 -11.62
N ALA A 120 -5.30 16.65 -11.21
CA ALA A 120 -6.15 15.51 -11.53
C ALA A 120 -7.25 15.23 -10.49
N PHE A 121 -7.35 16.04 -9.42
CA PHE A 121 -8.39 15.86 -8.42
C PHE A 121 -9.79 15.93 -9.07
N GLU A 122 -10.61 14.92 -8.81
CA GLU A 122 -11.95 14.72 -9.39
C GLU A 122 -12.01 14.74 -10.93
N LYS A 123 -10.88 14.48 -11.62
CA LYS A 123 -10.86 14.34 -13.08
C LYS A 123 -11.24 12.93 -13.51
N SER A 124 -11.88 12.83 -14.67
CA SER A 124 -12.14 11.55 -15.33
C SER A 124 -10.85 10.90 -15.83
N GLY A 125 -10.85 9.58 -16.03
CA GLY A 125 -9.70 8.83 -16.52
C GLY A 125 -9.08 9.37 -17.83
N GLY A 126 -9.88 9.92 -18.74
CA GLY A 126 -9.39 10.51 -20.00
C GLY A 126 -8.70 11.87 -19.86
N TYR A 127 -8.57 12.43 -18.66
CA TYR A 127 -7.87 13.69 -18.45
C TYR A 127 -6.37 13.53 -18.72
N VAL A 128 -5.84 14.35 -19.62
CA VAL A 128 -4.42 14.32 -20.01
C VAL A 128 -3.62 15.14 -18.99
N LEU A 129 -2.73 14.47 -18.25
CA LEU A 129 -1.79 15.11 -17.32
C LEU A 129 -0.62 15.73 -18.07
N TYR A 130 -0.02 14.95 -18.97
CA TYR A 130 1.18 15.35 -19.70
C TYR A 130 1.08 14.92 -21.16
N SER A 131 1.72 15.68 -22.04
CA SER A 131 1.86 15.35 -23.45
C SER A 131 3.32 15.39 -23.89
N ALA A 132 3.64 14.54 -24.86
CA ALA A 132 4.96 14.45 -25.48
C ALA A 132 5.50 15.82 -25.88
N GLY A 133 6.80 16.03 -25.68
CA GLY A 133 7.48 17.31 -25.89
C GLY A 133 7.58 18.20 -24.65
N SER A 134 6.82 17.91 -23.58
CA SER A 134 6.97 18.63 -22.30
C SER A 134 8.03 18.00 -21.38
N ALA A 135 8.68 18.83 -20.55
CA ALA A 135 9.60 18.34 -19.52
C ALA A 135 8.91 17.42 -18.50
N ALA A 136 7.64 17.71 -18.18
CA ALA A 136 6.85 16.91 -17.27
C ALA A 136 6.52 15.53 -17.86
N TYR A 137 6.20 15.44 -19.15
CA TYR A 137 6.07 14.16 -19.83
C TYR A 137 7.38 13.37 -19.81
N LYS A 138 8.53 14.01 -20.09
CA LYS A 138 9.83 13.31 -20.05
C LYS A 138 10.12 12.67 -18.68
N GLY A 139 9.72 13.32 -17.58
CA GLY A 139 9.87 12.77 -16.23
C GLY A 139 8.88 11.65 -15.88
N ASN A 140 7.75 11.58 -16.59
CA ASN A 140 6.63 10.68 -16.28
C ASN A 140 6.27 9.73 -17.43
N SER A 141 7.08 9.66 -18.48
CA SER A 141 6.77 8.90 -19.71
C SER A 141 6.68 7.39 -19.47
N GLY A 142 7.19 6.90 -18.33
CA GLY A 142 6.97 5.51 -17.90
C GLY A 142 5.51 5.19 -17.53
N LEU A 143 4.65 6.20 -17.40
CA LEU A 143 3.21 6.06 -17.18
C LEU A 143 2.39 6.07 -18.48
N ASP A 144 2.98 6.43 -19.63
CA ASP A 144 2.34 6.30 -20.93
C ASP A 144 2.44 4.83 -21.40
N TYR A 145 1.47 4.03 -20.97
CA TYR A 145 1.46 2.59 -21.17
C TYR A 145 1.05 2.22 -22.60
N ASN A 146 0.16 3.00 -23.21
CA ASN A 146 -0.30 2.76 -24.58
C ASN A 146 0.63 3.39 -25.65
N LYS A 147 1.58 4.22 -25.23
CA LYS A 147 2.58 4.92 -26.06
C LYS A 147 1.95 5.88 -27.08
N ASP A 148 0.83 6.51 -26.72
CA ASP A 148 0.12 7.48 -27.57
C ASP A 148 0.68 8.91 -27.47
N GLY A 149 1.72 9.11 -26.64
CA GLY A 149 2.34 10.41 -26.41
C GLY A 149 1.60 11.25 -25.36
N LYS A 150 0.69 10.65 -24.60
CA LYS A 150 -0.04 11.32 -23.51
C LYS A 150 -0.02 10.42 -22.28
N VAL A 151 0.17 11.04 -21.12
CA VAL A 151 -0.09 10.39 -19.84
C VAL A 151 -1.50 10.79 -19.42
N GLN A 152 -2.43 9.83 -19.44
CA GLN A 152 -3.80 10.02 -19.01
C GLN A 152 -4.00 9.63 -17.55
N TRP A 153 -5.00 10.23 -16.90
CA TRP A 153 -5.31 9.93 -15.51
C TRP A 153 -5.64 8.44 -15.29
N SER A 154 -6.28 7.78 -16.25
CA SER A 154 -6.56 6.33 -16.20
C SER A 154 -5.29 5.48 -16.11
N GLU A 155 -4.18 5.92 -16.68
CA GLU A 155 -2.90 5.20 -16.61
C GLU A 155 -2.26 5.38 -15.22
N VAL A 156 -2.43 6.55 -14.61
CA VAL A 156 -2.04 6.76 -13.21
C VAL A 156 -2.91 5.97 -12.25
N MET A 157 -4.22 5.86 -12.52
CA MET A 157 -5.11 4.97 -11.75
C MET A 157 -4.65 3.51 -11.88
N ALA A 158 -4.29 3.05 -13.08
CA ALA A 158 -3.72 1.72 -13.32
C ALA A 158 -2.38 1.51 -12.61
N PHE A 159 -1.54 2.56 -12.53
CA PHE A 159 -0.33 2.55 -11.73
C PHE A 159 -0.64 2.34 -10.25
N LEU A 160 -1.55 3.12 -9.65
CA LEU A 160 -1.91 2.98 -8.24
C LEU A 160 -2.51 1.60 -7.94
N ASP A 161 -3.33 1.09 -8.85
CA ASP A 161 -3.86 -0.28 -8.86
C ASP A 161 -2.76 -1.34 -8.79
N SER A 162 -1.65 -1.14 -9.52
CA SER A 162 -0.49 -2.05 -9.50
C SER A 162 0.29 -1.99 -8.17
N LYS A 163 0.10 -0.92 -7.39
CA LYS A 163 0.71 -0.74 -6.07
C LYS A 163 -0.12 -1.33 -4.95
N CYS A 164 -1.30 -1.86 -5.23
CA CYS A 164 -2.07 -2.62 -4.26
C CYS A 164 -1.40 -3.98 -4.00
N PRO A 165 -1.58 -4.56 -2.80
CA PRO A 165 -1.19 -5.96 -2.57
C PRO A 165 -1.86 -6.94 -3.54
N ILE A 166 -1.20 -8.07 -3.79
CA ILE A 166 -1.57 -9.07 -4.80
C ILE A 166 -3.03 -9.53 -4.69
N LEU A 167 -3.57 -9.65 -3.47
CA LEU A 167 -4.94 -10.12 -3.21
C LEU A 167 -5.87 -9.01 -2.70
N TYR A 168 -5.55 -7.75 -2.98
CA TYR A 168 -6.42 -6.65 -2.58
C TYR A 168 -7.70 -6.61 -3.40
N ASP A 169 -8.85 -6.56 -2.74
CA ASP A 169 -10.11 -6.16 -3.38
C ASP A 169 -10.02 -4.67 -3.76
N LYS A 170 -9.76 -4.40 -5.03
CA LYS A 170 -9.64 -3.04 -5.56
C LYS A 170 -10.94 -2.24 -5.48
N THR A 171 -12.11 -2.89 -5.28
CA THR A 171 -13.35 -2.12 -5.05
C THR A 171 -13.27 -1.31 -3.75
N GLN A 172 -12.38 -1.67 -2.83
CA GLN A 172 -12.09 -0.92 -1.61
C GLN A 172 -11.40 0.43 -1.87
N LEU A 173 -10.82 0.65 -3.06
CA LEU A 173 -10.29 1.96 -3.46
C LEU A 173 -11.40 3.01 -3.59
N MET A 174 -12.66 2.58 -3.74
CA MET A 174 -13.82 3.44 -3.93
C MET A 174 -14.77 3.45 -2.72
N LYS A 175 -14.44 2.73 -1.63
CA LYS A 175 -15.33 2.52 -0.48
C LYS A 175 -14.65 2.91 0.83
N ALA A 176 -15.47 3.41 1.77
CA ALA A 176 -15.05 3.57 3.17
C ALA A 176 -14.54 2.24 3.75
N GLU A 177 -13.67 2.29 4.77
CA GLU A 177 -13.18 1.07 5.43
C GLU A 177 -14.36 0.31 6.05
N ASP A 178 -14.56 -0.93 5.62
CA ASP A 178 -15.40 -1.89 6.34
C ASP A 178 -14.54 -2.66 7.33
N THR A 179 -14.66 -2.31 8.61
CA THR A 179 -13.87 -2.95 9.69
C THR A 179 -14.29 -4.38 9.98
N THR A 180 -15.45 -4.83 9.46
CA THR A 180 -15.92 -6.22 9.56
C THR A 180 -15.35 -7.11 8.47
N GLN A 181 -14.98 -6.52 7.31
CA GLN A 181 -14.41 -7.21 6.15
C GLN A 181 -12.90 -7.01 6.05
N ASN A 182 -12.16 -7.55 7.01
CA ASN A 182 -10.70 -7.46 6.99
C ASN A 182 -10.07 -8.56 6.08
N PHE A 183 -10.40 -8.51 4.77
CA PHE A 183 -10.08 -9.52 3.74
C PHE A 183 -8.60 -9.93 3.65
N TYR A 184 -7.69 -9.02 4.02
CA TYR A 184 -6.25 -9.30 4.04
C TYR A 184 -5.89 -10.51 4.88
N TYR A 185 -6.59 -10.72 5.99
CA TYR A 185 -6.36 -11.86 6.88
C TYR A 185 -7.25 -13.04 6.51
N THR A 186 -8.49 -12.78 6.11
CA THR A 186 -9.44 -13.82 5.72
C THR A 186 -9.02 -14.57 4.45
N ASN A 187 -8.16 -14.04 3.61
CA ASN A 187 -7.60 -14.80 2.48
C ASN A 187 -6.19 -15.31 2.77
N TYR A 188 -5.32 -14.52 3.43
CA TYR A 188 -3.94 -14.93 3.69
C TYR A 188 -3.84 -16.11 4.67
N ALA A 189 -4.66 -16.12 5.74
CA ALA A 189 -4.72 -17.24 6.67
C ALA A 189 -5.21 -18.52 5.97
N TRP A 190 -6.21 -18.42 5.09
CA TRP A 190 -6.73 -19.58 4.37
C TRP A 190 -5.79 -20.04 3.25
N THR A 191 -5.07 -19.14 2.57
CA THR A 191 -4.08 -19.53 1.56
C THR A 191 -2.83 -20.14 2.19
N GLU A 192 -2.32 -19.64 3.32
CA GLU A 192 -1.21 -20.29 4.00
C GLU A 192 -1.63 -21.63 4.60
N VAL A 193 -2.81 -21.72 5.24
CA VAL A 193 -3.36 -22.99 5.69
C VAL A 193 -3.55 -23.94 4.51
N ALA A 194 -4.09 -23.49 3.38
CA ALA A 194 -4.26 -24.34 2.19
C ALA A 194 -2.92 -24.79 1.59
N ILE A 195 -1.93 -23.90 1.43
CA ILE A 195 -0.60 -24.21 0.89
C ILE A 195 0.13 -25.17 1.83
N ILE A 196 0.11 -24.92 3.14
CA ILE A 196 0.70 -25.82 4.15
C ILE A 196 -0.01 -27.17 4.12
N THR A 197 -1.34 -27.20 4.06
CA THR A 197 -2.11 -28.46 4.02
C THR A 197 -1.79 -29.26 2.76
N VAL A 198 -1.76 -28.63 1.59
CA VAL A 198 -1.41 -29.31 0.33
C VAL A 198 0.02 -29.84 0.37
N THR A 199 0.97 -29.07 0.90
CA THR A 199 2.38 -29.49 1.00
C THR A 199 2.54 -30.66 1.97
N VAL A 200 1.92 -30.59 3.15
CA VAL A 200 1.98 -31.66 4.18
C VAL A 200 1.31 -32.93 3.69
N VAL A 201 0.14 -32.84 3.04
CA VAL A 201 -0.54 -34.02 2.46
C VAL A 201 0.30 -34.63 1.34
N SER A 202 0.93 -33.83 0.49
CA SER A 202 1.78 -34.32 -0.59
C SER A 202 3.02 -35.03 -0.05
N VAL A 203 3.68 -34.48 0.98
CA VAL A 203 4.84 -35.10 1.63
C VAL A 203 4.44 -36.39 2.35
N LEU A 204 3.33 -36.42 3.08
CA LEU A 204 2.81 -37.63 3.73
C LEU A 204 2.45 -38.71 2.71
N ALA A 205 1.81 -38.34 1.60
CA ALA A 205 1.50 -39.27 0.51
C ALA A 205 2.78 -39.86 -0.11
N ILE A 206 3.79 -39.03 -0.38
CA ILE A 206 5.10 -39.48 -0.90
C ILE A 206 5.80 -40.41 0.10
N VAL A 207 5.80 -40.06 1.39
CA VAL A 207 6.41 -40.88 2.44
C VAL A 207 5.69 -42.22 2.56
N LEU A 208 4.35 -42.24 2.49
CA LEU A 208 3.58 -43.48 2.50
C LEU A 208 3.88 -44.31 1.25
N ILE A 209 3.74 -43.76 0.05
CA ILE A 209 3.98 -44.49 -1.22
C ILE A 209 5.38 -45.13 -1.25
N ASN A 210 6.40 -44.45 -0.70
CA ASN A 210 7.78 -44.92 -0.67
C ASN A 210 8.17 -45.67 0.62
N ALA A 211 7.24 -45.87 1.56
CA ALA A 211 7.55 -46.53 2.82
C ALA A 211 7.83 -48.04 2.63
N PRO A 212 8.82 -48.62 3.33
CA PRO A 212 9.10 -50.05 3.28
C PRO A 212 7.91 -50.89 3.78
N LYS A 213 7.69 -52.10 3.24
CA LYS A 213 6.61 -53.02 3.66
C LYS A 213 6.58 -53.29 5.18
N ALA A 214 7.73 -53.19 5.86
CA ALA A 214 7.85 -53.33 7.31
C ALA A 214 7.14 -52.19 8.09
N PHE A 215 7.13 -50.97 7.55
CA PHE A 215 6.45 -49.80 8.12
C PHE A 215 4.94 -50.03 8.23
N TYR A 216 4.31 -50.48 7.14
CA TYR A 216 2.89 -50.84 7.08
C TYR A 216 2.50 -51.97 8.04
N ARG A 217 3.38 -52.97 8.16
CA ARG A 217 3.18 -54.11 9.08
C ARG A 217 3.18 -53.64 10.54
N ASN A 218 4.06 -52.71 10.88
CA ASN A 218 4.17 -52.15 12.22
C ASN A 218 2.95 -51.27 12.59
N ILE A 219 2.44 -50.48 11.64
CA ILE A 219 1.19 -49.72 11.82
C ILE A 219 0.00 -50.65 12.04
N LYS A 220 -0.15 -51.69 11.21
CA LYS A 220 -1.22 -52.69 11.35
C LYS A 220 -1.19 -53.38 12.71
N ASN A 221 0.00 -53.81 13.16
CA ASN A 221 0.17 -54.44 14.47
C ASN A 221 -0.18 -53.50 15.62
N ARG A 222 0.19 -52.21 15.53
CA ARG A 222 -0.16 -51.20 16.54
C ARG A 222 -1.65 -50.89 16.58
N LEU A 223 -2.33 -50.83 15.43
CA LEU A 223 -3.78 -50.63 15.35
C LEU A 223 -4.57 -51.84 15.84
N GLN A 224 -4.01 -53.05 15.71
CA GLN A 224 -4.59 -54.28 16.24
C GLN A 224 -4.32 -54.44 17.74
N ASN A 225 -3.15 -54.04 18.22
CA ASN A 225 -2.77 -54.12 19.63
C ASN A 225 -3.23 -52.93 20.49
N GLY A 226 -3.62 -51.81 19.85
CA GLY A 226 -4.18 -50.62 20.51
C GLY A 226 -5.71 -50.63 20.64
N LYS A 227 -6.37 -51.74 20.31
CA LYS A 227 -7.76 -52.01 20.69
C LYS A 227 -7.78 -52.86 21.97
N VAL A 228 -7.49 -52.23 23.09
CA VAL A 228 -7.95 -52.60 24.44
C VAL A 228 -8.38 -51.32 25.13
#